data_AF-A0A370KN40-F1
#
_entry.id   AF-A0A370KN40-F1
#
_cell.length_a   1.000
_cell.length_b   1.000
_cell.length_c   1.000
_cell.angle_alpha   90.00
_cell.angle_beta   90.00
_cell.angle_gamma   90.00
#
_symmetry.space_group_name_H-M   'P 1'
#
loop_
_entity.id
_entity.type
_entity.pdbx_description
1 polymer ?
#
loop_
_entity_poly.entity_id
_entity_poly.type
_entity_poly.pdbx_seq_one_letter_code
_entity_poly.pdbx_strand_id
1 'polypeptide(L)'
;MGKQLRPTVHDLLAMKGKRQLSMLRVVSLEEAEAAEAAAIDLISVPPELLLDPRFRDAAPGRFAIPGGEYGQSGATTDEILRSAVRMRAASADAVYCAASLQTIRRLRDEYIPVCGHTGLIPSHSTWTGGFRAVGKTAQSAAFVYRQVKDLEAAGAFSAEIEVVPDEVAAAISERTSMLMISMGAGSGCDAQYLFSEDVLGLNRGHYPRHAKVYRNLAAEYDRIQAERIAAFREYAADIASGAYPDERHRVPVDAEELEGFLSGL
;
A
#
# COMPACT_ATOMS: atom_id res chain seq x y z
N MET A 1 21.74 23.01 -0.28
CA MET A 1 20.46 22.38 -0.67
C MET A 1 20.76 20.98 -1.16
N GLY A 2 20.36 19.95 -0.42
CA GLY A 2 20.59 18.56 -0.82
C GLY A 2 19.89 18.23 -2.14
N LYS A 3 20.39 17.22 -2.86
CA LYS A 3 19.75 16.73 -4.09
C LYS A 3 18.32 16.31 -3.75
N GLN A 4 17.33 16.89 -4.42
CA GLN A 4 15.94 16.48 -4.26
C GLN A 4 15.80 15.02 -4.74
N LEU A 5 15.52 14.11 -3.80
CA LEU A 5 15.48 12.67 -4.07
C LEU A 5 14.12 12.21 -4.62
N ARG A 6 13.04 12.90 -4.24
CA ARG A 6 11.65 12.55 -4.61
C ARG A 6 11.17 13.38 -5.80
N PRO A 7 10.48 12.79 -6.80
CA PRO A 7 9.84 13.56 -7.85
C PRO A 7 8.73 14.44 -7.25
N THR A 8 8.44 15.57 -7.87
CA THR A 8 7.27 16.41 -7.56
C THR A 8 6.08 16.01 -8.42
N VAL A 9 4.88 16.50 -8.08
CA VAL A 9 3.70 16.42 -8.97
C VAL A 9 4.02 16.97 -10.37
N HIS A 10 4.77 18.08 -10.45
CA HIS A 10 5.19 18.66 -11.73
C HIS A 10 6.07 17.68 -12.52
N ASP A 11 7.03 17.03 -11.87
CA ASP A 11 7.90 16.05 -12.53
C ASP A 11 7.11 14.84 -13.03
N LEU A 12 6.16 14.32 -12.23
CA LEU A 12 5.28 13.21 -12.61
C LEU A 12 4.41 13.56 -13.83
N LEU A 13 3.77 14.73 -13.81
CA LEU A 13 2.98 15.21 -14.95
C LEU A 13 3.85 15.43 -16.21
N ALA A 14 5.11 15.85 -16.04
CA ALA A 14 6.04 15.98 -17.15
C ALA A 14 6.51 14.63 -17.74
N MET A 15 6.33 13.52 -17.01
CA MET A 15 6.60 12.15 -17.50
C MET A 15 5.42 11.53 -18.24
N LYS A 16 4.21 12.09 -18.11
CA LYS A 16 3.00 11.63 -18.80
C LYS A 16 3.26 11.44 -20.29
N GLY A 17 2.89 10.27 -20.83
CA GLY A 17 3.08 9.90 -22.24
C GLY A 17 4.55 9.69 -22.69
N LYS A 18 5.56 9.85 -21.82
CA LYS A 18 6.97 9.62 -22.15
C LYS A 18 7.46 8.24 -21.75
N ARG A 19 7.01 7.75 -20.60
CA ARG A 19 7.22 6.38 -20.13
C ARG A 19 6.12 5.99 -19.14
N GLN A 20 5.97 4.70 -18.91
CA GLN A 20 5.08 4.18 -17.88
C GLN A 20 5.79 4.12 -16.53
N LEU A 21 5.08 4.53 -15.47
CA LEU A 21 5.54 4.49 -14.08
C LEU A 21 5.09 3.21 -13.39
N SER A 22 5.91 2.70 -12.49
CA SER A 22 5.60 1.58 -11.61
C SER A 22 5.02 2.08 -10.29
N MET A 23 3.92 1.48 -9.85
CA MET A 23 3.31 1.77 -8.56
C MET A 23 3.01 0.47 -7.80
N LEU A 24 3.37 0.42 -6.51
CA LEU A 24 3.02 -0.68 -5.63
C LEU A 24 2.31 -0.17 -4.38
N ARG A 25 1.36 -0.97 -3.88
CA ARG A 25 0.85 -0.83 -2.52
C ARG A 25 1.87 -1.54 -1.65
N VAL A 26 2.50 -0.86 -0.70
CA VAL A 26 3.40 -1.49 0.27
C VAL A 26 2.83 -1.31 1.67
N VAL A 27 2.95 -2.34 2.51
CA VAL A 27 2.25 -2.38 3.82
C VAL A 27 3.20 -2.52 5.02
N SER A 28 4.51 -2.58 4.79
CA SER A 28 5.53 -2.66 5.84
C SER A 28 6.75 -1.80 5.50
N LEU A 29 7.63 -1.57 6.49
CA LEU A 29 8.89 -0.85 6.27
C LEU A 29 9.82 -1.67 5.38
N GLU A 30 9.87 -2.99 5.57
CA GLU A 30 10.68 -3.91 4.78
C GLU A 30 10.24 -3.88 3.30
N GLU A 31 8.94 -3.80 3.02
CA GLU A 31 8.45 -3.62 1.66
C GLU A 31 8.75 -2.23 1.09
N ALA A 32 8.69 -1.18 1.91
CA ALA A 32 9.06 0.17 1.49
C ALA A 32 10.57 0.26 1.15
N GLU A 33 11.44 -0.36 1.95
CA GLU A 33 12.87 -0.53 1.68
C GLU A 33 13.11 -1.30 0.40
N ALA A 34 12.40 -2.41 0.20
CA ALA A 34 12.49 -3.20 -1.03
C ALA A 34 12.05 -2.38 -2.26
N ALA A 35 10.97 -1.60 -2.15
CA ALA A 35 10.49 -0.73 -3.23
C ALA A 35 11.47 0.42 -3.53
N GLU A 36 12.13 0.97 -2.51
CA GLU A 36 13.21 1.94 -2.67
C GLU A 36 14.39 1.32 -3.45
N ALA A 37 14.89 0.18 -2.97
CA ALA A 37 16.02 -0.53 -3.58
C ALA A 37 15.74 -1.00 -5.02
N ALA A 38 14.49 -1.36 -5.31
CA ALA A 38 14.05 -1.82 -6.63
C ALA A 38 13.70 -0.68 -7.61
N ALA A 39 13.87 0.59 -7.23
CA ALA A 39 13.55 1.74 -8.06
C ALA A 39 12.07 1.83 -8.49
N ILE A 40 11.12 1.37 -7.65
CA ILE A 40 9.68 1.62 -7.88
C ILE A 40 9.43 3.14 -7.91
N ASP A 41 8.59 3.63 -8.82
CA ASP A 41 8.42 5.09 -8.99
C ASP A 41 7.50 5.69 -7.90
N LEU A 42 6.36 5.05 -7.67
CA LEU A 42 5.30 5.51 -6.77
C LEU A 42 4.95 4.41 -5.75
N ILE A 43 4.65 4.78 -4.51
CA ILE A 43 4.14 3.84 -3.52
C ILE A 43 2.82 4.35 -2.92
N SER A 44 1.81 3.48 -2.93
CA SER A 44 0.62 3.63 -2.08
C SER A 44 0.93 3.00 -0.72
N VAL A 45 0.61 3.70 0.37
CA VAL A 45 0.95 3.25 1.72
C VAL A 45 -0.22 3.40 2.69
N PRO A 46 -0.39 2.49 3.67
CA PRO A 46 -1.31 2.72 4.76
C PRO A 46 -0.94 4.02 5.51
N PRO A 47 -1.91 4.84 5.94
CA PRO A 47 -1.62 6.05 6.71
C PRO A 47 -0.71 5.80 7.93
N GLU A 48 -0.91 4.68 8.61
CA GLU A 48 -0.12 4.24 9.76
C GLU A 48 1.34 3.95 9.41
N LEU A 49 1.62 3.38 8.23
CA LEU A 49 2.99 3.13 7.78
C LEU A 49 3.72 4.45 7.51
N LEU A 50 3.03 5.43 6.89
CA LEU A 50 3.60 6.75 6.66
C LEU A 50 3.93 7.49 7.98
N LEU A 51 3.12 7.26 9.02
CA LEU A 51 3.30 7.88 10.33
C LEU A 51 4.45 7.27 11.15
N ASP A 52 4.98 6.11 10.73
CA ASP A 52 6.18 5.56 11.33
C ASP A 52 7.36 6.51 11.06
N PRO A 53 8.07 6.99 12.09
CA PRO A 53 9.18 7.94 11.91
C PRO A 53 10.31 7.39 11.03
N ARG A 54 10.41 6.06 10.88
CA ARG A 54 11.41 5.38 10.05
C ARG A 54 11.01 5.30 8.57
N PHE A 55 9.78 5.67 8.22
CA PHE A 55 9.27 5.51 6.86
C PHE A 55 10.16 6.19 5.81
N ARG A 56 10.65 7.41 6.09
CA ARG A 56 11.52 8.14 5.16
C ARG A 56 12.98 7.69 5.20
N ASP A 57 13.38 6.92 6.20
CA ASP A 57 14.67 6.20 6.17
C ASP A 57 14.55 4.98 5.25
N ALA A 58 13.41 4.29 5.30
CA ALA A 58 13.09 3.14 4.45
C ALA A 58 12.89 3.52 2.96
N ALA A 59 12.13 4.58 2.68
CA ALA A 59 11.77 5.04 1.34
C ALA A 59 12.03 6.56 1.15
N PRO A 60 13.30 6.99 1.16
CA PRO A 60 13.68 8.40 1.06
C PRO A 60 13.35 9.04 -0.30
N GLY A 61 13.34 8.25 -1.39
CA GLY A 61 13.18 8.74 -2.76
C GLY A 61 11.82 8.47 -3.39
N ARG A 62 10.96 7.64 -2.78
CA ARG A 62 9.65 7.27 -3.36
C ARG A 62 8.61 8.36 -3.18
N PHE A 63 7.80 8.58 -4.23
CA PHE A 63 6.60 9.40 -4.14
C PHE A 63 5.51 8.61 -3.40
N ALA A 64 5.20 9.01 -2.17
CA ALA A 64 4.30 8.28 -1.29
C ALA A 64 2.90 8.90 -1.28
N ILE A 65 1.91 8.06 -1.57
CA ILE A 65 0.49 8.40 -1.59
C ILE A 65 -0.20 7.58 -0.49
N PRO A 66 -0.33 8.11 0.75
CA PRO A 66 -1.11 7.47 1.79
C PRO A 66 -2.59 7.39 1.41
N GLY A 67 -3.19 6.26 1.76
CA GLY A 67 -4.60 6.02 1.52
C GLY A 67 -5.03 4.61 1.92
N GLY A 68 -6.34 4.42 1.87
CA GLY A 68 -7.00 3.15 2.12
C GLY A 68 -8.48 3.25 1.77
N GLU A 69 -9.29 2.35 2.32
CA GLU A 69 -10.72 2.35 2.06
C GLU A 69 -11.38 3.67 2.52
N TYR A 70 -12.41 4.08 1.78
CA TYR A 70 -13.20 5.25 2.15
C TYR A 70 -13.75 5.08 3.58
N GLY A 71 -13.55 6.10 4.42
CA GLY A 71 -13.88 6.08 5.85
C GLY A 71 -12.66 6.01 6.78
N GLN A 72 -11.53 5.46 6.33
CA GLN A 72 -10.30 5.44 7.14
C GLN A 72 -9.69 6.84 7.30
N SER A 73 -9.84 7.68 6.27
CA SER A 73 -9.33 9.07 6.28
C SER A 73 -10.27 10.07 6.95
N GLY A 74 -11.50 9.66 7.32
CA GLY A 74 -12.55 10.53 7.87
C GLY A 74 -13.89 10.38 7.14
N ALA A 75 -14.97 10.78 7.80
CA ALA A 75 -16.34 10.72 7.28
C ALA A 75 -16.83 12.05 6.70
N THR A 76 -16.25 13.17 7.14
CA THR A 76 -16.58 14.53 6.66
C THR A 76 -15.42 15.17 5.88
N THR A 77 -15.70 16.22 5.10
CA THR A 77 -14.66 16.99 4.40
C THR A 77 -13.61 17.54 5.38
N ASP A 78 -14.02 18.05 6.53
CA ASP A 78 -13.09 18.63 7.51
C ASP A 78 -12.22 17.58 8.21
N GLU A 79 -12.77 16.38 8.47
CA GLU A 79 -11.98 15.25 8.99
C GLU A 79 -10.97 14.76 7.96
N ILE A 80 -11.39 14.61 6.70
CA ILE A 80 -10.49 14.22 5.60
C ILE A 80 -9.39 15.26 5.40
N LEU A 81 -9.73 16.56 5.46
CA LEU A 81 -8.73 17.63 5.39
C LEU A 81 -7.74 17.55 6.56
N ARG A 82 -8.22 17.34 7.79
CA ARG A 82 -7.36 17.18 8.96
C ARG A 82 -6.41 15.98 8.82
N SER A 83 -6.92 14.87 8.31
CA SER A 83 -6.12 13.68 8.02
C SER A 83 -5.07 13.98 6.96
N ALA A 84 -5.43 14.64 5.86
CA ALA A 84 -4.52 14.99 4.79
C ALA A 84 -3.41 15.96 5.23
N VAL A 85 -3.74 16.96 6.06
CA VAL A 85 -2.75 17.86 6.66
C VAL A 85 -1.78 17.09 7.55
N ARG A 86 -2.28 16.14 8.35
CA ARG A 86 -1.43 15.26 9.18
C ARG A 86 -0.51 14.39 8.33
N MET A 87 -1.01 13.82 7.24
CA MET A 87 -0.21 13.02 6.30
C MET A 87 0.89 13.86 5.65
N ARG A 88 0.57 15.09 5.21
CA ARG A 88 1.57 16.01 4.65
C ARG A 88 2.65 16.38 5.68
N ALA A 89 2.27 16.60 6.94
CA ALA A 89 3.23 16.82 8.03
C ALA A 89 4.13 15.60 8.27
N ALA A 90 3.60 14.38 8.05
CA ALA A 90 4.34 13.12 8.04
C ALA A 90 5.09 12.85 6.70
N SER A 91 5.34 13.90 5.91
CA SER A 91 6.07 13.84 4.64
C SER A 91 5.37 13.09 3.50
N ALA A 92 4.04 12.92 3.50
CA ALA A 92 3.32 12.49 2.29
C ALA A 92 3.59 13.44 1.11
N ASP A 93 3.65 12.89 -0.10
CA ASP A 93 3.80 13.68 -1.33
C ASP A 93 2.44 14.05 -1.97
N ALA A 94 1.43 13.22 -1.74
CA ALA A 94 0.03 13.42 -2.11
C ALA A 94 -0.90 12.70 -1.12
N VAL A 95 -2.21 12.68 -1.38
CA VAL A 95 -3.15 11.81 -0.67
C VAL A 95 -4.09 11.11 -1.65
N TYR A 96 -4.47 9.88 -1.36
CA TYR A 96 -5.56 9.21 -2.07
C TYR A 96 -6.91 9.64 -1.48
N CYS A 97 -7.87 9.99 -2.35
CA CYS A 97 -9.19 10.41 -1.93
C CYS A 97 -10.27 10.03 -2.96
N ALA A 98 -11.07 9.02 -2.63
CA ALA A 98 -12.27 8.63 -3.40
C ALA A 98 -13.58 9.24 -2.82
N ALA A 99 -13.48 10.39 -2.14
CA ALA A 99 -14.62 11.10 -1.56
C ALA A 99 -15.35 11.98 -2.61
N SER A 100 -16.27 12.83 -2.14
CA SER A 100 -16.98 13.77 -3.02
C SER A 100 -16.03 14.77 -3.70
N LEU A 101 -16.43 15.25 -4.89
CA LEU A 101 -15.71 16.30 -5.61
C LEU A 101 -15.57 17.60 -4.80
N GLN A 102 -16.50 17.87 -3.87
CA GLN A 102 -16.40 18.99 -2.93
C GLN A 102 -15.21 18.81 -1.98
N THR A 103 -15.02 17.61 -1.45
CA THR A 103 -13.85 17.30 -0.60
C THR A 103 -12.55 17.43 -1.39
N ILE A 104 -12.50 16.91 -2.62
CA ILE A 104 -11.31 17.02 -3.48
C ILE A 104 -10.98 18.49 -3.78
N ARG A 105 -11.98 19.31 -4.13
CA ARG A 105 -11.80 20.75 -4.31
C ARG A 105 -11.26 21.42 -3.04
N ARG A 106 -11.80 21.06 -1.88
CA ARG A 106 -11.33 21.63 -0.60
C ARG A 106 -9.87 21.26 -0.31
N LEU A 107 -9.45 20.02 -0.58
CA LEU A 107 -8.05 19.61 -0.44
C LEU A 107 -7.13 20.38 -1.41
N ARG A 108 -7.57 20.55 -2.66
CA ARG A 108 -6.87 21.35 -3.66
C ARG A 108 -6.72 22.82 -3.23
N ASP A 109 -7.75 23.41 -2.65
CA ASP A 109 -7.72 24.82 -2.20
C ASP A 109 -6.64 25.05 -1.12
N GLU A 110 -6.27 24.00 -0.39
CA GLU A 110 -5.17 23.98 0.59
C GLU A 110 -3.83 23.50 -0.03
N TYR A 111 -3.76 23.39 -1.36
CA TYR A 111 -2.61 22.91 -2.14
C TYR A 111 -2.13 21.50 -1.75
N ILE A 112 -3.06 20.63 -1.35
CA ILE A 112 -2.77 19.21 -1.10
C ILE A 112 -3.00 18.43 -2.42
N PRO A 113 -1.97 17.79 -3.00
CA PRO A 113 -2.15 16.98 -4.19
C PRO A 113 -3.04 15.76 -3.92
N VAL A 114 -4.05 15.56 -4.77
CA VAL A 114 -5.00 14.46 -4.62
C VAL A 114 -4.88 13.47 -5.79
N CYS A 115 -4.75 12.19 -5.44
CA CYS A 115 -5.02 11.07 -6.33
C CYS A 115 -6.48 10.63 -6.13
N GLY A 116 -7.32 10.78 -7.15
CA GLY A 116 -8.69 10.30 -7.16
C GLY A 116 -8.81 8.83 -7.58
N HIS A 117 -10.05 8.39 -7.81
CA HIS A 117 -10.34 7.04 -8.31
C HIS A 117 -11.52 7.08 -9.28
N THR A 118 -11.42 6.35 -10.39
CA THR A 118 -12.44 6.20 -11.43
C THR A 118 -12.57 4.75 -11.91
N GLY A 119 -13.64 4.43 -12.64
CA GLY A 119 -13.92 3.06 -13.06
C GLY A 119 -14.62 2.27 -11.95
N LEU A 120 -14.11 1.10 -11.61
CA LEU A 120 -14.58 0.31 -10.47
C LEU A 120 -14.01 0.88 -9.17
N ILE A 121 -14.79 1.67 -8.43
CA ILE A 121 -14.39 2.13 -7.09
C ILE A 121 -14.89 1.09 -6.06
N PRO A 122 -14.02 0.39 -5.30
CA PRO A 122 -14.44 -0.68 -4.38
C PRO A 122 -15.53 -0.29 -3.38
N SER A 123 -15.44 0.90 -2.79
CA SER A 123 -16.45 1.43 -1.85
C SER A 123 -17.81 1.69 -2.50
N HIS A 124 -17.89 1.76 -3.83
CA HIS A 124 -19.13 1.92 -4.58
C HIS A 124 -19.66 0.59 -5.13
N SER A 125 -19.05 -0.54 -4.78
CA SER A 125 -19.39 -1.86 -5.32
C SER A 125 -20.87 -2.23 -5.19
N THR A 126 -21.57 -1.82 -4.13
CA THR A 126 -23.01 -2.08 -3.96
C THR A 126 -23.86 -1.33 -4.99
N TRP A 127 -23.44 -0.13 -5.40
CA TRP A 127 -24.09 0.63 -6.47
C TRP A 127 -23.82 0.06 -7.86
N THR A 128 -22.69 -0.63 -8.04
CA THR A 128 -22.26 -1.20 -9.33
C THR A 128 -22.54 -2.70 -9.48
N GLY A 129 -23.20 -3.32 -8.49
CA GLY A 129 -23.53 -4.76 -8.53
C GLY A 129 -22.32 -5.68 -8.31
N GLY A 130 -21.38 -5.25 -7.48
CA GLY A 130 -20.15 -5.94 -7.11
C GLY A 130 -18.92 -5.46 -7.88
N PHE A 131 -17.83 -6.22 -7.75
CA PHE A 131 -16.55 -5.97 -8.41
C PHE A 131 -16.60 -6.34 -9.89
N ARG A 132 -17.13 -5.43 -10.71
CA ARG A 132 -17.35 -5.65 -12.15
C ARG A 132 -16.65 -4.61 -12.99
N ALA A 133 -16.23 -5.01 -14.20
CA ALA A 133 -15.66 -4.09 -15.17
C ALA A 133 -16.67 -3.02 -15.61
N VAL A 134 -16.21 -1.77 -15.61
CA VAL A 134 -16.95 -0.57 -16.02
C VAL A 134 -16.40 -0.09 -17.36
N GLY A 135 -17.22 0.48 -18.24
CA GLY A 135 -16.75 1.00 -19.54
C GLY A 135 -16.88 0.04 -20.71
N LYS A 136 -17.56 -1.10 -20.55
CA LYS A 136 -17.78 -2.10 -21.62
C LYS A 136 -18.78 -1.68 -22.70
N THR A 137 -19.56 -0.63 -22.46
CA THR A 137 -20.49 -0.04 -23.42
C THR A 137 -20.14 1.44 -23.61
N ALA A 138 -20.47 2.02 -24.78
CA ALA A 138 -20.21 3.44 -25.04
C ALA A 138 -20.77 4.37 -23.94
N GLN A 139 -21.97 4.08 -23.43
CA GLN A 139 -22.57 4.83 -22.33
C GLN A 139 -21.74 4.73 -21.03
N SER A 140 -21.34 3.51 -20.64
CA SER A 140 -20.51 3.32 -19.44
C SER A 140 -19.09 3.88 -19.60
N ALA A 141 -18.52 3.86 -20.81
CA ALA A 141 -17.22 4.46 -21.11
C ALA A 141 -17.30 5.99 -21.00
N ALA A 142 -18.36 6.60 -21.55
CA ALA A 142 -18.63 8.03 -21.40
C ALA A 142 -18.82 8.43 -19.93
N PHE A 143 -19.41 7.56 -19.12
CA PHE A 143 -19.50 7.75 -17.67
C PHE A 143 -18.11 7.79 -17.01
N VAL A 144 -17.22 6.84 -17.30
CA VAL A 144 -15.84 6.85 -16.78
C VAL A 144 -15.09 8.11 -17.22
N TYR A 145 -15.20 8.48 -18.50
CA TYR A 145 -14.58 9.71 -19.00
C TYR A 145 -15.09 10.95 -18.25
N ARG A 146 -16.39 11.05 -17.98
CA ARG A 146 -16.96 12.14 -17.17
C ARG A 146 -16.40 12.14 -15.74
N GLN A 147 -16.28 10.99 -15.08
CA GLN A 147 -15.65 10.91 -13.76
C GLN A 147 -14.23 11.50 -13.78
N VAL A 148 -13.43 11.18 -14.81
CA VAL A 148 -12.09 11.73 -14.99
C VAL A 148 -12.12 13.25 -15.17
N LYS A 149 -13.01 13.78 -16.03
CA LYS A 149 -13.13 15.24 -16.23
C LYS A 149 -13.64 15.97 -14.99
N ASP A 150 -14.51 15.33 -14.20
CA ASP A 150 -15.03 15.88 -12.96
C ASP A 150 -13.93 15.95 -11.88
N LEU A 151 -13.08 14.93 -11.77
CA LEU A 151 -11.90 14.93 -10.91
C LEU A 151 -10.86 15.97 -11.34
N GLU A 152 -10.62 16.06 -12.65
CA GLU A 152 -9.72 17.06 -13.24
C GLU A 152 -10.21 18.49 -12.93
N ALA A 153 -11.51 18.76 -13.09
CA ALA A 153 -12.11 20.04 -12.74
C ALA A 153 -12.10 20.31 -11.22
N ALA A 154 -12.18 19.26 -10.40
CA ALA A 154 -12.00 19.37 -8.96
C ALA A 154 -10.54 19.65 -8.55
N GLY A 155 -9.58 19.43 -9.46
CA GLY A 155 -8.14 19.67 -9.30
C GLY A 155 -7.36 18.52 -8.68
N ALA A 156 -7.84 17.28 -8.85
CA ALA A 156 -6.97 16.11 -8.69
C ALA A 156 -5.84 16.18 -9.74
N PHE A 157 -4.63 15.76 -9.36
CA PHE A 157 -3.50 15.70 -10.30
C PHE A 157 -3.36 14.32 -10.94
N SER A 158 -3.90 13.30 -10.28
CA SER A 158 -3.90 11.91 -10.75
C SER A 158 -5.21 11.22 -10.40
N ALA A 159 -5.48 10.11 -11.06
CA ALA A 159 -6.56 9.21 -10.66
C ALA A 159 -6.20 7.76 -10.99
N GLU A 160 -6.58 6.86 -10.08
CA GLU A 160 -6.69 5.44 -10.40
C GLU A 160 -7.83 5.25 -11.41
N ILE A 161 -7.61 4.39 -12.39
CA ILE A 161 -8.63 3.90 -13.32
C ILE A 161 -8.65 2.38 -13.21
N GLU A 162 -9.66 1.86 -12.51
CA GLU A 162 -9.71 0.46 -12.11
C GLU A 162 -10.68 -0.33 -13.00
N VAL A 163 -10.19 -1.44 -13.56
CA VAL A 163 -11.02 -2.48 -14.22
C VAL A 163 -11.90 -1.88 -15.35
N VAL A 164 -11.27 -1.06 -16.20
CA VAL A 164 -11.83 -0.46 -17.42
C VAL A 164 -11.18 -1.11 -18.65
N PRO A 165 -11.88 -1.32 -19.79
CA PRO A 165 -11.24 -1.83 -21.02
C PRO A 165 -10.01 -1.00 -21.44
N ASP A 166 -8.96 -1.67 -21.94
CA ASP A 166 -7.66 -1.06 -22.25
C ASP A 166 -7.79 0.11 -23.22
N GLU A 167 -8.49 -0.09 -24.33
CA GLU A 167 -8.66 0.93 -25.38
C GLU A 167 -9.45 2.15 -24.86
N VAL A 168 -10.37 1.94 -23.92
CA VAL A 168 -11.12 3.02 -23.28
C VAL A 168 -10.22 3.79 -22.32
N ALA A 169 -9.47 3.10 -21.47
CA ALA A 169 -8.57 3.72 -20.51
C ALA A 169 -7.43 4.49 -21.19
N ALA A 170 -6.87 3.93 -22.27
CA ALA A 170 -5.89 4.59 -23.13
C ALA A 170 -6.43 5.89 -23.72
N ALA A 171 -7.61 5.83 -24.35
CA ALA A 171 -8.24 7.00 -24.96
C ALA A 171 -8.55 8.10 -23.93
N ILE A 172 -8.96 7.72 -22.71
CA ILE A 172 -9.19 8.65 -21.60
C ILE A 172 -7.88 9.28 -21.14
N SER A 173 -6.82 8.46 -20.96
CA SER A 173 -5.49 8.92 -20.53
C SER A 173 -4.91 9.99 -21.45
N GLU A 174 -5.07 9.83 -22.78
CA GLU A 174 -4.63 10.81 -23.77
C GLU A 174 -5.38 12.15 -23.71
N ARG A 175 -6.60 12.18 -23.14
CA ARG A 175 -7.54 13.33 -23.20
C ARG A 175 -7.69 14.07 -21.88
N THR A 176 -6.93 13.67 -20.86
CA THR A 176 -6.82 14.38 -19.58
C THR A 176 -5.40 14.86 -19.37
N SER A 177 -5.27 15.97 -18.64
CA SER A 177 -4.01 16.48 -18.12
C SER A 177 -3.53 15.71 -16.88
N MET A 178 -4.40 14.94 -16.23
CA MET A 178 -4.04 14.15 -15.04
C MET A 178 -3.14 12.95 -15.38
N LEU A 179 -2.36 12.52 -14.39
CA LEU A 179 -1.66 11.24 -14.43
C LEU A 179 -2.66 10.09 -14.18
N MET A 180 -2.87 9.23 -15.17
CA MET A 180 -3.78 8.09 -15.04
C MET A 180 -3.02 6.85 -14.59
N ILE A 181 -3.49 6.23 -13.50
CA ILE A 181 -2.88 5.06 -12.87
C ILE A 181 -3.76 3.84 -13.14
N SER A 182 -3.31 2.93 -14.00
CA SER A 182 -4.07 1.72 -14.34
C SER A 182 -4.00 0.70 -13.21
N MET A 183 -5.18 0.22 -12.80
CA MET A 183 -5.31 -0.96 -11.94
C MET A 183 -6.21 -1.97 -12.65
N GLY A 184 -5.59 -2.81 -13.49
CA GLY A 184 -6.31 -3.72 -14.37
C GLY A 184 -7.12 -3.03 -15.48
N ALA A 185 -6.69 -1.84 -15.89
CA ALA A 185 -7.26 -1.07 -16.99
C ALA A 185 -6.35 -1.03 -18.25
N GLY A 186 -5.47 -2.02 -18.39
CA GLY A 186 -4.59 -2.14 -19.56
C GLY A 186 -3.34 -1.28 -19.49
N SER A 187 -2.63 -1.21 -20.61
CA SER A 187 -1.27 -0.64 -20.69
C SER A 187 -1.23 0.81 -21.20
N GLY A 188 -2.35 1.37 -21.66
CA GLY A 188 -2.41 2.72 -22.21
C GLY A 188 -2.40 3.88 -21.20
N CYS A 189 -2.31 3.60 -19.89
CA CYS A 189 -2.21 4.62 -18.86
C CYS A 189 -0.75 4.95 -18.49
N ASP A 190 -0.57 6.02 -17.70
CA ASP A 190 0.75 6.58 -17.38
C ASP A 190 1.48 5.81 -16.27
N ALA A 191 0.75 5.10 -15.42
CA ALA A 191 1.33 4.22 -14.40
C ALA A 191 0.58 2.87 -14.34
N GLN A 192 1.25 1.85 -13.81
CA GLN A 192 0.67 0.54 -13.51
C GLN A 192 0.75 0.29 -12.01
N TYR A 193 -0.38 -0.09 -11.44
CA TYR A 193 -0.53 -0.27 -10.00
C TYR A 193 -0.96 -1.70 -9.66
N LEU A 194 -0.23 -2.31 -8.73
CA LEU A 194 -0.57 -3.60 -8.11
C LEU A 194 -0.34 -3.58 -6.59
N PHE A 195 -0.96 -4.52 -5.89
CA PHE A 195 -0.68 -4.76 -4.48
C PHE A 195 0.61 -5.55 -4.31
N SER A 196 1.47 -5.17 -3.35
CA SER A 196 2.69 -5.94 -3.04
C SER A 196 2.35 -7.38 -2.67
N GLU A 197 1.27 -7.59 -1.92
CA GLU A 197 0.79 -8.91 -1.52
C GLU A 197 0.56 -9.84 -2.72
N ASP A 198 0.03 -9.31 -3.82
CA ASP A 198 -0.17 -10.09 -5.04
C ASP A 198 1.17 -10.34 -5.77
N VAL A 199 2.01 -9.31 -5.89
CA VAL A 199 3.32 -9.38 -6.55
C VAL A 199 4.26 -10.37 -5.86
N LEU A 200 4.24 -10.37 -4.53
CA LEU A 200 5.07 -11.21 -3.66
C LEU A 200 4.47 -12.62 -3.45
N GLY A 201 3.24 -12.85 -3.90
CA GLY A 201 2.56 -14.14 -3.76
C GLY A 201 2.24 -14.47 -2.31
N LEU A 202 1.76 -13.48 -1.55
CA LEU A 202 1.33 -13.62 -0.15
C LEU A 202 -0.16 -13.97 -0.04
N ASN A 203 -0.95 -13.60 -1.05
CA ASN A 203 -2.37 -13.89 -1.09
C ASN A 203 -2.61 -15.40 -1.21
N ARG A 204 -3.45 -15.96 -0.33
CA ARG A 204 -3.71 -17.41 -0.21
C ARG A 204 -5.00 -17.85 -0.90
N GLY A 205 -5.80 -16.91 -1.37
CA GLY A 205 -7.10 -17.17 -1.95
C GLY A 205 -7.16 -16.77 -3.41
N HIS A 206 -8.04 -15.82 -3.69
CA HIS A 206 -8.27 -15.34 -5.04
C HIS A 206 -7.30 -14.21 -5.39
N TYR A 207 -6.58 -14.38 -6.49
CA TYR A 207 -5.85 -13.30 -7.14
C TYR A 207 -6.77 -12.60 -8.13
N PRO A 208 -6.87 -11.25 -8.11
CA PRO A 208 -7.57 -10.50 -9.15
C PRO A 208 -7.01 -10.84 -10.53
N ARG A 209 -7.86 -10.90 -11.56
CA ARG A 209 -7.44 -11.29 -12.93
C ARG A 209 -6.28 -10.45 -13.50
N HIS A 210 -6.11 -9.24 -13.01
CA HIS A 210 -5.12 -8.28 -13.50
C HIS A 210 -3.82 -8.31 -12.68
N ALA A 211 -3.80 -9.02 -11.57
CA ALA A 211 -2.61 -9.21 -10.76
C ALA A 211 -1.62 -10.14 -11.47
N LYS A 212 -0.34 -9.98 -11.13
CA LYS A 212 0.73 -10.85 -11.60
C LYS A 212 1.65 -11.21 -10.44
N VAL A 213 1.79 -12.51 -10.21
CA VAL A 213 2.62 -13.08 -9.15
C VAL A 213 4.05 -13.24 -9.65
N TYR A 214 5.02 -12.72 -8.91
CA TYR A 214 6.44 -12.84 -9.24
C TYR A 214 7.21 -13.74 -8.28
N ARG A 215 6.72 -13.92 -7.04
CA ARG A 215 7.31 -14.77 -6.00
C ARG A 215 6.20 -15.55 -5.27
N ASN A 216 6.59 -16.49 -4.41
CA ASN A 216 5.66 -17.23 -3.55
C ASN A 216 6.15 -17.15 -2.10
N LEU A 217 6.03 -15.96 -1.50
CA LEU A 217 6.44 -15.77 -0.11
C LEU A 217 5.49 -16.47 0.87
N ALA A 218 4.25 -16.76 0.48
CA ALA A 218 3.34 -17.58 1.30
C ALA A 218 3.92 -18.96 1.60
N ALA A 219 4.53 -19.62 0.60
CA ALA A 219 5.19 -20.92 0.80
C ALA A 219 6.40 -20.83 1.74
N GLU A 220 7.19 -19.76 1.65
CA GLU A 220 8.30 -19.54 2.58
C GLU A 220 7.82 -19.29 4.00
N TYR A 221 6.72 -18.55 4.17
CA TYR A 221 6.10 -18.38 5.49
C TYR A 221 5.51 -19.68 6.03
N ASP A 222 4.92 -20.53 5.20
CA ASP A 222 4.44 -21.86 5.62
C ASP A 222 5.60 -22.74 6.08
N ARG A 223 6.71 -22.72 5.33
CA ARG A 223 7.93 -23.43 5.71
C ARG A 223 8.46 -22.93 7.06
N ILE A 224 8.65 -21.62 7.21
CA ILE A 224 9.12 -21.03 8.47
C ILE A 224 8.15 -21.34 9.63
N GLN A 225 6.84 -21.33 9.37
CA GLN A 225 5.85 -21.64 10.40
C GLN A 225 5.91 -23.11 10.82
N ALA A 226 6.15 -24.03 9.88
CA ALA A 226 6.39 -25.44 10.21
C ALA A 226 7.65 -25.61 11.08
N GLU A 227 8.74 -24.92 10.75
CA GLU A 227 9.98 -24.93 11.55
C GLU A 227 9.76 -24.39 12.97
N ARG A 228 8.99 -23.31 13.13
CA ARG A 228 8.63 -22.79 14.47
C ARG A 228 7.88 -23.84 15.29
N ILE A 229 6.90 -24.51 14.67
CA ILE A 229 6.12 -25.56 15.34
C ILE A 229 7.01 -26.76 15.70
N ALA A 230 7.92 -27.16 14.81
CA ALA A 230 8.87 -28.25 15.05
C ALA A 230 9.78 -27.93 16.24
N ALA A 231 10.45 -26.77 16.23
CA ALA A 231 11.32 -26.33 17.31
C ALA A 231 10.59 -26.26 18.66
N PHE A 232 9.35 -25.78 18.68
CA PHE A 232 8.56 -25.73 19.92
C PHE A 232 8.16 -27.12 20.42
N ARG A 233 7.91 -28.08 19.53
CA ARG A 233 7.65 -29.48 19.90
C ARG A 233 8.89 -30.17 20.45
N GLU A 234 10.04 -29.94 19.83
CA GLU A 234 11.33 -30.45 20.29
C GLU A 234 11.62 -29.93 21.70
N TYR A 235 11.50 -28.61 21.90
CA TYR A 235 11.66 -28.02 23.23
C TYR A 235 10.67 -28.61 24.26
N ALA A 236 9.40 -28.77 23.90
CA ALA A 236 8.41 -29.38 24.80
C ALA A 236 8.74 -30.85 25.13
N ALA A 237 9.29 -31.61 24.17
CA ALA A 237 9.73 -32.98 24.39
C ALA A 237 10.96 -33.04 25.31
N ASP A 238 11.89 -32.09 25.19
CA ASP A 238 13.03 -31.98 26.09
C ASP A 238 12.58 -31.70 27.53
N ILE A 239 11.58 -30.84 27.74
CA ILE A 239 10.98 -30.62 29.07
C ILE A 239 10.32 -31.89 29.60
N ALA A 240 9.50 -32.56 28.79
CA ALA A 240 8.75 -33.74 29.20
C ALA A 240 9.65 -34.93 29.55
N SER A 241 10.78 -35.07 28.86
CA SER A 241 11.78 -36.11 29.11
C SER A 241 12.80 -35.74 30.18
N GLY A 242 12.87 -34.48 30.59
CA GLY A 242 13.92 -33.95 31.46
C GLY A 242 15.28 -33.76 30.78
N ALA A 243 15.35 -33.85 29.44
CA ALA A 243 16.56 -33.57 28.67
C ALA A 243 16.96 -32.08 28.75
N TYR A 244 15.98 -31.18 28.90
CA TYR A 244 16.23 -29.77 29.22
C TYR A 244 15.58 -29.39 30.56
N PRO A 245 16.27 -28.61 31.41
CA PRO A 245 17.67 -28.17 31.26
C PRO A 245 18.68 -29.31 31.52
N ASP A 246 19.68 -29.43 30.63
CA ASP A 246 20.88 -30.23 30.90
C ASP A 246 21.82 -29.52 31.90
N GLU A 247 22.92 -30.17 32.28
CA GLU A 247 23.90 -29.63 33.24
C GLU A 247 24.45 -28.24 32.88
N ARG A 248 24.69 -27.95 31.60
CA ARG A 248 25.29 -26.67 31.16
C ARG A 248 24.32 -25.50 31.35
N HIS A 249 23.02 -25.79 31.41
CA HIS A 249 21.97 -24.80 31.59
C HIS A 249 21.62 -24.60 33.08
N ARG A 250 22.18 -25.41 33.98
CA ARG A 250 21.94 -25.32 35.42
C ARG A 250 22.98 -24.42 36.07
N VAL A 251 22.54 -23.58 37.01
CA VAL A 251 23.43 -22.78 37.85
C VAL A 251 23.67 -23.58 39.13
N PRO A 252 24.93 -23.98 39.43
CA PRO A 252 25.23 -24.68 40.67
C PRO A 252 25.21 -23.73 41.87
N VAL A 253 25.00 -24.29 43.06
CA VAL A 253 25.17 -23.63 44.36
C VAL A 253 26.22 -24.39 45.16
N ASP A 254 27.06 -23.68 45.91
CA ASP A 254 27.97 -24.33 46.85
C ASP A 254 27.17 -25.10 47.92
N ALA A 255 27.67 -26.27 48.31
CA ALA A 255 26.95 -27.14 49.23
C ALA A 255 26.76 -26.50 50.62
N GLU A 256 27.74 -25.74 51.10
CA GLU A 256 27.69 -25.07 52.40
C GLU A 256 26.66 -23.93 52.40
N GLU A 257 26.64 -23.14 51.32
CA GLU A 257 25.65 -22.06 51.14
C GLU A 257 24.23 -22.61 51.02
N LEU A 258 24.04 -23.76 50.35
CA LEU A 258 22.75 -24.43 50.27
C LEU A 258 22.28 -24.94 51.63
N GLU A 259 23.16 -25.57 52.41
CA GLU A 259 22.84 -26.07 53.75
C GLU A 259 22.48 -24.91 54.70
N GLY A 260 23.26 -23.82 54.65
CA GLY A 260 22.98 -22.58 55.37
C GLY A 260 21.58 -22.04 55.07
N PHE A 261 21.23 -21.93 53.78
CA PHE A 261 19.88 -21.52 53.35
C PHE A 261 18.78 -22.45 53.89
N LEU A 262 18.95 -23.78 53.75
CA LEU A 262 17.95 -24.76 54.17
C LEU A 262 17.75 -24.80 55.68
N SER A 263 18.80 -24.57 56.47
CA SER A 263 18.73 -24.52 57.94
C SER A 263 17.98 -23.28 58.47
N GLY A 264 17.85 -22.23 57.64
CA GLY A 264 17.15 -21.00 57.97
C GLY A 264 15.67 -20.96 57.55
N LEU A 265 15.15 -22.01 56.89
CA LEU A 265 13.73 -22.21 56.59
C LEU A 265 12.99 -22.90 57.75
#